data_AF-A0A0N0DSB7-F1
#
_entry.id   AF-A0A0N0DSB7-F1
#
_cell.length_a   1.000
_cell.length_b   1.000
_cell.length_c   1.000
_cell.angle_alpha   90.00
_cell.angle_beta   90.00
_cell.angle_gamma   90.00
#
_symmetry.space_group_name_H-M   'P 1'
#
loop_
_entity.id
_entity.type
_entity.pdbx_description
1 polymer ?
#
loop_
_entity_poly.entity_id
_entity_poly.type
_entity_poly.pdbx_seq_one_letter_code
_entity_poly.pdbx_strand_id
1 'polypeptide(L)'
;MRSVLAKSSLLSFPLADVAVNRYEKERREDGFIQRRVCAGANPCVVVCKEDGSKVLLNGGPTSWLHAVTEPSSESFLKIALTDAVYVGEDTTQPRNVFVVGSQEVESDYAEHRDWVAPMSVFPALSAAEQSLLSLALSLKQWAALTPFCARCGSSMHSTDYGLTRACTGCKNRIYPPVVPAMIVAVLDGKGSVIMSQRLRPHKDARGKPMRTVLSGFVAQGESMEETVVREVLEETGARVTSLRYVGSQPWPTPYELMTCYYAVAEDSPNITADADELTSVHWVPKAEVRQALAGQHPDYAVVPDFTAAHVLLSKWANGEVDDRGQPTRKE
;
A
#
# COMPACT_ATOMS: atom_id res chain seq x y z
N MET A 1 -4.66 9.05 -20.17
CA MET A 1 -3.23 9.36 -20.38
C MET A 1 -2.43 8.10 -20.02
N ARG A 2 -2.38 7.09 -20.90
CA ARG A 2 -1.46 5.94 -20.71
C ARG A 2 -0.05 6.50 -20.79
N SER A 3 0.76 6.32 -19.75
CA SER A 3 2.07 6.92 -19.65
C SER A 3 2.97 6.45 -20.79
N VAL A 4 3.42 7.39 -21.61
CA VAL A 4 4.61 7.30 -22.46
C VAL A 4 5.88 7.37 -21.59
N LEU A 5 5.84 6.78 -20.39
CA LEU A 5 7.03 6.51 -19.60
C LEU A 5 7.45 5.09 -19.97
N ALA A 6 8.48 4.96 -20.78
CA ALA A 6 9.33 3.78 -20.68
C ALA A 6 9.70 3.69 -19.19
N LYS A 7 9.26 2.64 -18.49
CA LYS A 7 9.42 2.49 -17.03
C LYS A 7 10.84 2.90 -16.64
N SER A 8 10.99 4.08 -16.03
CA SER A 8 12.28 4.65 -15.67
C SER A 8 12.76 4.16 -14.32
N SER A 9 11.92 3.41 -13.58
CA SER A 9 12.32 2.73 -12.36
C SER A 9 13.16 1.51 -12.68
N LEU A 10 14.24 1.31 -11.92
CA LEU A 10 15.14 0.17 -12.11
C LEU A 10 14.40 -1.16 -11.85
N LEU A 11 13.44 -1.16 -10.92
CA LEU A 11 12.59 -2.31 -10.62
C LEU A 11 11.10 -1.93 -10.73
N SER A 12 10.25 -2.92 -10.96
CA SER A 12 8.79 -2.79 -10.84
C SER A 12 8.35 -3.30 -9.47
N PHE A 13 7.49 -2.53 -8.79
CA PHE A 13 6.92 -2.89 -7.49
C PHE A 13 5.41 -3.14 -7.60
N PRO A 14 4.85 -4.08 -6.83
CA PRO A 14 3.41 -4.26 -6.70
C PRO A 14 2.74 -2.98 -6.19
N LEU A 15 1.42 -2.83 -6.37
CA LEU A 15 0.63 -1.66 -5.96
C LEU A 15 0.96 -0.34 -6.69
N ALA A 16 1.99 -0.30 -7.54
CA ALA A 16 2.46 0.90 -8.21
C ALA A 16 1.82 1.14 -9.60
N ASP A 17 0.82 0.34 -9.99
CA ASP A 17 0.18 0.39 -11.31
C ASP A 17 -1.33 0.65 -11.18
N VAL A 18 -1.66 1.81 -10.59
CA VAL A 18 -3.05 2.24 -10.45
C VAL A 18 -3.61 2.60 -11.84
N ALA A 19 -4.29 1.66 -12.47
CA ALA A 19 -4.94 1.84 -13.77
C ALA A 19 -6.28 2.61 -13.66
N VAL A 20 -6.28 3.74 -12.95
CA VAL A 20 -7.46 4.57 -12.68
C VAL A 20 -7.34 5.94 -13.34
N ASN A 21 -8.37 6.34 -14.07
CA ASN A 21 -8.53 7.71 -14.48
C ASN A 21 -9.20 8.53 -13.37
N ARG A 22 -8.46 9.52 -12.84
CA ARG A 22 -8.91 10.37 -11.72
C ARG A 22 -9.67 11.62 -12.17
N TYR A 23 -9.67 11.96 -13.46
CA TYR A 23 -10.44 13.09 -14.01
C TYR A 23 -10.27 14.42 -13.25
N GLU A 24 -9.05 14.79 -12.85
CA GLU A 24 -8.82 15.97 -11.98
C GLU A 24 -9.38 17.29 -12.52
N LYS A 25 -9.46 17.44 -13.86
CA LYS A 25 -10.01 18.63 -14.49
C LYS A 25 -11.51 18.48 -14.71
N GLU A 26 -11.92 17.36 -15.29
CA GLU A 26 -13.31 17.07 -15.69
C GLU A 26 -14.24 16.95 -14.48
N ARG A 27 -13.70 16.62 -13.29
CA ARG A 27 -14.44 16.67 -12.01
C ARG A 27 -15.03 18.04 -11.68
N ARG A 28 -14.51 19.12 -12.27
CA ARG A 28 -15.00 20.48 -12.05
C ARG A 28 -16.15 20.85 -12.99
N GLU A 29 -16.47 20.01 -13.96
CA GLU A 29 -17.55 20.26 -14.91
C GLU A 29 -18.91 19.91 -14.31
N ASP A 30 -19.93 20.70 -14.66
CA ASP A 30 -21.30 20.42 -14.26
C ASP A 30 -21.75 19.04 -14.74
N GLY A 31 -22.46 18.33 -13.87
CA GLY A 31 -22.97 16.99 -14.18
C GLY A 31 -21.93 15.86 -14.15
N PHE A 32 -20.67 16.13 -13.76
CA PHE A 32 -19.62 15.10 -13.77
C PHE A 32 -20.03 13.82 -13.04
N ILE A 33 -20.44 13.94 -11.76
CA ILE A 33 -20.79 12.78 -10.94
C ILE A 33 -22.07 12.09 -11.44
N GLN A 34 -23.05 12.87 -11.93
CA GLN A 34 -24.30 12.36 -12.49
C GLN A 34 -24.05 11.43 -13.69
N ARG A 35 -23.04 11.74 -14.51
CA ARG A 35 -22.61 10.88 -15.63
C ARG A 35 -21.93 9.59 -15.17
N ARG A 36 -21.48 9.49 -13.91
CA ARG A 36 -20.73 8.32 -13.39
C ARG A 36 -21.55 7.41 -12.48
N VAL A 37 -22.65 7.90 -11.93
CA VAL A 37 -23.57 7.11 -11.09
C VAL A 37 -24.72 6.47 -11.90
N CYS A 38 -24.88 6.83 -13.17
CA CYS A 38 -25.96 6.28 -14.00
C CYS A 38 -25.69 4.82 -14.41
N ALA A 39 -26.74 4.03 -14.66
CA ALA A 39 -26.63 2.61 -14.99
C ALA A 39 -25.68 2.30 -16.16
N GLY A 40 -25.72 3.15 -17.21
CA GLY A 40 -24.84 3.00 -18.37
C GLY A 40 -23.35 3.29 -18.09
N ALA A 41 -23.02 3.85 -16.94
CA ALA A 41 -21.66 4.15 -16.52
C ALA A 41 -21.02 3.04 -15.66
N ASN A 42 -21.75 1.93 -15.44
CA ASN A 42 -21.28 0.77 -14.68
C ASN A 42 -20.68 1.14 -13.31
N PRO A 43 -21.46 1.78 -12.42
CA PRO A 43 -21.00 2.13 -11.09
C PRO A 43 -20.78 0.88 -10.22
N CYS A 44 -19.64 0.84 -9.55
CA CYS A 44 -19.24 -0.19 -8.60
C CYS A 44 -18.77 0.44 -7.29
N VAL A 45 -19.00 -0.25 -6.18
CA VAL A 45 -18.67 0.23 -4.84
C VAL A 45 -17.75 -0.77 -4.14
N VAL A 46 -16.73 -0.23 -3.48
CA VAL A 46 -15.97 -0.92 -2.43
C VAL A 46 -16.65 -0.61 -1.10
N VAL A 47 -16.98 -1.65 -0.34
CA VAL A 47 -17.54 -1.51 1.00
C VAL A 47 -16.50 -1.91 2.03
N CYS A 48 -16.14 -1.00 2.93
CA CYS A 48 -15.18 -1.29 4.01
C CYS A 48 -15.69 -0.83 5.39
N LYS A 49 -15.05 -1.29 6.47
CA LYS A 49 -15.25 -0.70 7.81
C LYS A 49 -14.71 0.73 7.81
N GLU A 50 -15.25 1.61 8.67
CA GLU A 50 -14.87 3.03 8.71
C GLU A 50 -13.36 3.24 8.96
N ASP A 51 -12.74 2.33 9.71
CA ASP A 51 -11.31 2.33 10.00
C ASP A 51 -10.46 1.67 8.91
N GLY A 52 -11.07 1.19 7.81
CA GLY A 52 -10.41 0.47 6.72
C GLY A 52 -9.96 -0.95 7.09
N SER A 53 -10.23 -1.43 8.30
CA SER A 53 -9.67 -2.70 8.82
C SER A 53 -10.18 -3.95 8.09
N LYS A 54 -11.38 -3.88 7.52
CA LYS A 54 -11.99 -4.97 6.77
C LYS A 54 -12.70 -4.46 5.52
N VAL A 55 -12.68 -5.28 4.49
CA VAL A 55 -13.46 -5.13 3.25
C VAL A 55 -14.56 -6.20 3.22
N LEU A 56 -15.74 -5.83 2.71
CA LEU A 56 -16.86 -6.75 2.51
C LEU A 56 -16.65 -7.52 1.20
N LEU A 57 -16.89 -8.83 1.22
CA LEU A 57 -16.86 -9.66 0.02
C LEU A 57 -18.24 -9.78 -0.64
N ASN A 58 -18.23 -9.96 -1.96
CA ASN A 58 -19.40 -10.09 -2.82
C ASN A 58 -19.48 -11.50 -3.41
N GLY A 59 -19.92 -12.47 -2.60
CA GLY A 59 -20.29 -13.83 -3.02
C GLY A 59 -19.13 -14.79 -3.34
N GLY A 60 -17.88 -14.33 -3.36
CA GLY A 60 -16.69 -15.16 -3.59
C GLY A 60 -15.49 -14.70 -2.77
N PRO A 61 -14.46 -15.56 -2.60
CA PRO A 61 -13.38 -15.36 -1.63
C PRO A 61 -12.47 -14.15 -1.94
N THR A 62 -12.53 -13.62 -3.17
CA THR A 62 -11.71 -12.51 -3.66
C THR A 62 -12.53 -11.44 -4.39
N SER A 63 -13.86 -11.58 -4.37
CA SER A 63 -14.76 -10.62 -5.01
C SER A 63 -15.07 -9.51 -4.00
N TRP A 64 -14.55 -8.30 -4.19
CA TRP A 64 -14.67 -7.17 -3.24
C TRP A 64 -15.39 -5.94 -3.83
N LEU A 65 -15.80 -6.02 -5.11
CA LEU A 65 -16.56 -4.97 -5.78
C LEU A 65 -18.04 -5.34 -5.85
N HIS A 66 -18.89 -4.37 -5.53
CA HIS A 66 -20.34 -4.48 -5.50
C HIS A 66 -20.93 -3.60 -6.61
N ALA A 67 -21.71 -4.18 -7.52
CA ALA A 67 -22.40 -3.42 -8.55
C ALA A 67 -23.57 -2.61 -7.96
N VAL A 68 -23.85 -1.43 -8.53
CA VAL A 68 -24.88 -0.50 -8.02
C VAL A 68 -26.15 -0.44 -8.90
N THR A 69 -26.28 -1.24 -9.96
CA THR A 69 -27.51 -1.29 -10.79
C THR A 69 -28.06 -2.71 -10.99
N GLU A 70 -29.41 -2.84 -10.89
CA GLU A 70 -30.22 -4.06 -10.58
C GLU A 70 -30.58 -5.03 -11.74
N PRO A 71 -31.04 -6.27 -11.40
CA PRO A 71 -32.50 -6.55 -11.44
C PRO A 71 -33.07 -7.21 -10.16
N SER A 72 -34.08 -6.57 -9.55
CA SER A 72 -35.20 -7.16 -8.79
C SER A 72 -34.91 -8.38 -7.88
N SER A 73 -34.13 -8.21 -6.81
CA SER A 73 -34.07 -9.20 -5.72
C SER A 73 -33.60 -8.56 -4.42
N GLU A 74 -33.85 -9.23 -3.29
CA GLU A 74 -33.51 -8.87 -1.90
C GLU A 74 -31.99 -8.74 -1.61
N SER A 75 -31.17 -8.43 -2.61
CA SER A 75 -29.71 -8.45 -2.59
C SER A 75 -29.07 -7.18 -3.17
N PHE A 76 -29.79 -6.05 -3.12
CA PHE A 76 -29.38 -4.79 -3.73
C PHE A 76 -28.75 -3.80 -2.73
N LEU A 77 -27.71 -3.09 -3.16
CA LEU A 77 -27.03 -2.08 -2.36
C LEU A 77 -27.62 -0.69 -2.66
N LYS A 78 -28.53 -0.20 -1.81
CA LYS A 78 -29.10 1.15 -1.92
C LYS A 78 -28.19 2.17 -1.26
N ILE A 79 -27.41 2.89 -2.05
CA ILE A 79 -26.56 3.98 -1.56
C ILE A 79 -26.76 5.23 -2.41
N ALA A 80 -26.85 6.38 -1.74
CA ALA A 80 -26.69 7.67 -2.38
C ALA A 80 -25.21 7.86 -2.79
N LEU A 81 -24.84 7.37 -3.99
CA LEU A 81 -23.46 7.46 -4.50
C LEU A 81 -22.92 8.89 -4.59
N THR A 82 -23.80 9.91 -4.55
CA THR A 82 -23.41 11.31 -4.47
C THR A 82 -22.68 11.67 -3.18
N ASP A 83 -22.87 10.90 -2.11
CA ASP A 83 -22.23 11.09 -0.80
C ASP A 83 -21.01 10.17 -0.63
N ALA A 84 -20.85 9.18 -1.51
CA ALA A 84 -19.71 8.26 -1.54
C ALA A 84 -18.43 8.95 -2.04
N VAL A 85 -17.28 8.39 -1.69
CA VAL A 85 -15.99 8.86 -2.21
C VAL A 85 -15.77 8.27 -3.60
N TYR A 86 -15.61 9.14 -4.61
CA TYR A 86 -15.28 8.72 -5.97
C TYR A 86 -13.79 8.40 -6.07
N VAL A 87 -13.47 7.12 -6.33
CA VAL A 87 -12.09 6.63 -6.46
C VAL A 87 -11.55 6.93 -7.86
N GLY A 88 -12.39 6.79 -8.88
CA GLY A 88 -12.08 7.06 -10.28
C GLY A 88 -12.68 6.03 -11.24
N GLU A 89 -12.34 6.12 -12.52
CA GLU A 89 -12.71 5.11 -13.52
C GLU A 89 -11.58 4.09 -13.66
N ASP A 90 -11.90 2.82 -13.43
CA ASP A 90 -11.00 1.71 -13.72
C ASP A 90 -10.87 1.55 -15.24
N THR A 91 -9.64 1.67 -15.74
CA THR A 91 -9.33 1.61 -17.17
C THR A 91 -8.99 0.21 -17.66
N THR A 92 -8.86 -0.78 -16.75
CA THR A 92 -8.68 -2.20 -17.10
C THR A 92 -10.01 -2.84 -17.48
N GLN A 93 -11.06 -2.47 -16.76
CA GLN A 93 -12.45 -2.83 -17.02
C GLN A 93 -13.27 -1.55 -16.85
N PRO A 94 -13.83 -0.95 -17.92
CA PRO A 94 -14.53 0.33 -17.82
C PRO A 94 -15.68 0.31 -16.81
N ARG A 95 -15.41 0.83 -15.61
CA ARG A 95 -16.37 0.96 -14.50
C ARG A 95 -15.99 2.13 -13.63
N ASN A 96 -16.99 2.77 -13.04
CA ASN A 96 -16.79 3.90 -12.12
C ASN A 96 -16.76 3.37 -10.70
N VAL A 97 -15.64 3.56 -10.01
CA VAL A 97 -15.41 2.99 -8.68
C VAL A 97 -15.63 4.05 -7.61
N PHE A 98 -16.44 3.68 -6.63
CA PHE A 98 -16.72 4.44 -5.43
C PHE A 98 -16.30 3.64 -4.21
N VAL A 99 -16.11 4.30 -3.07
CA VAL A 99 -15.89 3.64 -1.79
C VAL A 99 -16.80 4.23 -0.72
N VAL A 100 -17.34 3.34 0.10
CA VAL A 100 -18.27 3.65 1.19
C VAL A 100 -17.86 2.88 2.45
N GLY A 101 -18.27 3.43 3.58
CA GLY A 101 -18.13 2.80 4.87
C GLY A 101 -19.32 1.94 5.23
N SER A 102 -19.11 1.04 6.18
CA SER A 102 -20.13 0.10 6.66
C SER A 102 -21.39 0.78 7.21
N GLN A 103 -21.32 2.05 7.63
CA GLN A 103 -22.48 2.79 8.12
C GLN A 103 -23.38 3.32 7.00
N GLU A 104 -22.86 3.36 5.77
CA GLU A 104 -23.56 3.83 4.57
C GLU A 104 -24.27 2.68 3.83
N VAL A 105 -24.18 1.45 4.35
CA VAL A 105 -24.74 0.23 3.77
C VAL A 105 -25.90 -0.27 4.63
N GLU A 106 -27.00 -0.68 3.99
CA GLU A 106 -28.14 -1.31 4.68
C GLU A 106 -27.68 -2.58 5.43
N SER A 107 -28.16 -2.77 6.66
CA SER A 107 -27.63 -3.79 7.57
C SER A 107 -27.83 -5.21 7.06
N ASP A 108 -28.97 -5.48 6.41
CA ASP A 108 -29.33 -6.76 5.79
C ASP A 108 -28.42 -7.11 4.59
N TYR A 109 -27.99 -6.11 3.82
CA TYR A 109 -27.04 -6.31 2.72
C TYR A 109 -25.70 -6.86 3.23
N ALA A 110 -25.20 -6.35 4.35
CA ALA A 110 -23.90 -6.76 4.90
C ALA A 110 -23.98 -8.03 5.76
N GLU A 111 -25.15 -8.42 6.25
CA GLU A 111 -25.33 -9.49 7.24
C GLU A 111 -24.94 -10.88 6.71
N HIS A 112 -25.19 -11.16 5.42
CA HIS A 112 -24.93 -12.46 4.80
C HIS A 112 -23.62 -12.53 4.02
N ARG A 113 -22.68 -11.62 4.30
CA ARG A 113 -21.42 -11.47 3.56
C ARG A 113 -20.22 -11.45 4.50
N ASP A 114 -19.09 -11.94 3.98
CA ASP A 114 -17.87 -12.05 4.74
C ASP A 114 -17.11 -10.74 4.81
N TRP A 115 -16.65 -10.39 6.01
CA TRP A 115 -15.73 -9.28 6.25
C TRP A 115 -14.32 -9.81 6.46
N VAL A 116 -13.40 -9.45 5.56
CA VAL A 116 -12.02 -9.95 5.58
C VAL A 116 -11.02 -8.81 5.70
N ALA A 117 -9.84 -9.10 6.25
CA ALA A 117 -8.73 -8.14 6.23
C ALA A 117 -8.27 -7.95 4.78
N PRO A 118 -8.02 -6.71 4.30
CA PRO A 118 -7.58 -6.48 2.91
C PRO A 118 -6.35 -7.31 2.54
N MET A 119 -5.40 -7.45 3.47
CA MET A 119 -4.17 -8.20 3.26
C MET A 119 -4.38 -9.70 2.98
N SER A 120 -5.52 -10.29 3.35
CA SER A 120 -5.80 -11.70 3.08
C SER A 120 -6.24 -11.97 1.64
N VAL A 121 -6.77 -10.97 0.93
CA VAL A 121 -7.21 -11.12 -0.46
C VAL A 121 -6.14 -10.71 -1.46
N PHE A 122 -5.22 -9.82 -1.08
CA PHE A 122 -4.15 -9.29 -1.95
C PHE A 122 -3.39 -10.37 -2.74
N PRO A 123 -2.97 -11.52 -2.17
CA PRO A 123 -2.26 -12.56 -2.91
C PRO A 123 -3.01 -13.10 -4.14
N ALA A 124 -4.34 -13.05 -4.12
CA ALA A 124 -5.18 -13.58 -5.19
C ALA A 124 -5.67 -12.51 -6.17
N LEU A 125 -5.34 -11.24 -5.93
CA LEU A 125 -5.71 -10.11 -6.80
C LEU A 125 -4.62 -9.82 -7.82
N SER A 126 -5.01 -9.34 -9.00
CA SER A 126 -4.06 -8.76 -9.96
C SER A 126 -3.44 -7.47 -9.41
N ALA A 127 -2.27 -7.07 -9.93
CA ALA A 127 -1.60 -5.84 -9.49
C ALA A 127 -2.49 -4.58 -9.61
N ALA A 128 -3.32 -4.50 -10.66
CA ALA A 128 -4.27 -3.39 -10.85
C ALA A 128 -5.38 -3.41 -9.78
N GLU A 129 -5.93 -4.57 -9.45
CA GLU A 129 -6.94 -4.73 -8.39
C GLU A 129 -6.38 -4.42 -7.01
N GLN A 130 -5.17 -4.90 -6.70
CA GLN A 130 -4.51 -4.58 -5.43
C GLN A 130 -4.29 -3.06 -5.30
N SER A 131 -3.85 -2.40 -6.38
CA SER A 131 -3.64 -0.95 -6.43
C SER A 131 -4.96 -0.17 -6.26
N LEU A 132 -6.03 -0.62 -6.92
CA LEU A 132 -7.36 0.01 -6.85
C LEU A 132 -7.99 -0.15 -5.46
N LEU A 133 -7.97 -1.36 -4.90
CA LEU A 133 -8.48 -1.62 -3.55
C LEU A 133 -7.70 -0.83 -2.49
N SER A 134 -6.37 -0.78 -2.61
CA SER A 134 -5.51 0.03 -1.73
C SER A 134 -5.90 1.50 -1.76
N LEU A 135 -6.06 2.09 -2.95
CA LEU A 135 -6.48 3.48 -3.11
C LEU A 135 -7.85 3.75 -2.49
N ALA A 136 -8.83 2.87 -2.72
CA ALA A 136 -10.17 3.00 -2.16
C ALA A 136 -10.14 3.03 -0.61
N LEU A 137 -9.41 2.08 0.00
CA LEU A 137 -9.29 2.00 1.46
C LEU A 137 -8.59 3.23 2.05
N SER A 138 -7.48 3.68 1.46
CA SER A 138 -6.76 4.88 1.88
C SER A 138 -7.65 6.13 1.89
N LEU A 139 -8.44 6.33 0.83
CA LEU A 139 -9.35 7.47 0.71
C LEU A 139 -10.46 7.43 1.77
N LYS A 140 -11.06 6.26 1.98
CA LYS A 140 -12.14 6.12 2.96
C LYS A 140 -11.65 6.27 4.40
N GLN A 141 -10.51 5.67 4.72
CA GLN A 141 -9.91 5.79 6.06
C GLN A 141 -9.51 7.24 6.36
N TRP A 142 -8.92 7.95 5.39
CA TRP A 142 -8.65 9.39 5.55
C TRP A 142 -9.93 10.19 5.79
N ALA A 143 -11.00 9.91 5.03
CA ALA A 143 -12.28 10.60 5.19
C ALA A 143 -12.89 10.37 6.59
N ALA A 144 -12.76 9.16 7.15
CA ALA A 144 -13.23 8.83 8.50
C ALA A 144 -12.41 9.50 9.61
N LEU A 145 -11.10 9.69 9.42
CA LEU A 145 -10.19 10.30 10.40
C LEU A 145 -10.18 11.83 10.40
N THR A 146 -10.87 12.47 9.46
CA THR A 146 -10.86 13.93 9.30
C THR A 146 -12.24 14.62 9.43
N PRO A 147 -13.08 14.28 10.43
CA PRO A 147 -14.39 14.90 10.60
C PRO A 147 -14.33 16.36 11.11
N PHE A 148 -13.22 16.76 11.73
CA PHE A 148 -13.04 18.10 12.30
C PHE A 148 -11.76 18.78 11.82
N CYS A 149 -11.77 20.11 11.81
CA CYS A 149 -10.65 20.93 11.35
C CYS A 149 -9.55 21.02 12.41
N ALA A 150 -8.35 20.54 12.12
CA ALA A 150 -7.19 20.68 13.01
C ALA A 150 -6.80 22.14 13.31
N ARG A 151 -7.24 23.12 12.50
CA ARG A 151 -6.96 24.54 12.71
C ARG A 151 -7.90 25.20 13.71
N CYS A 152 -9.20 24.89 13.68
CA CYS A 152 -10.22 25.64 14.44
C CYS A 152 -11.30 24.78 15.12
N GLY A 153 -11.21 23.45 15.03
CA GLY A 153 -12.16 22.52 15.66
C GLY A 153 -13.54 22.37 15.00
N SER A 154 -13.90 23.22 14.03
CA SER A 154 -15.20 23.13 13.35
C SER A 154 -15.30 21.90 12.44
N SER A 155 -16.53 21.48 12.12
CA SER A 155 -16.78 20.33 11.25
C SER A 155 -16.20 20.51 9.84
N MET A 156 -15.82 19.38 9.24
CA MET A 156 -15.33 19.29 7.87
C MET A 156 -16.37 18.58 7.02
N HIS A 157 -16.73 19.17 5.87
CA HIS A 157 -17.57 18.50 4.88
C HIS A 157 -16.74 18.04 3.68
N SER A 158 -17.20 16.95 3.07
CA SER A 158 -16.63 16.41 1.84
C SER A 158 -16.81 17.41 0.69
N THR A 159 -15.76 17.58 -0.12
CA THR A 159 -15.82 18.32 -1.39
C THR A 159 -15.08 17.54 -2.46
N ASP A 160 -15.29 17.89 -3.75
CA ASP A 160 -14.62 17.22 -4.86
C ASP A 160 -14.84 15.69 -4.83
N TYR A 161 -16.09 15.29 -4.57
CA TYR A 161 -16.56 13.90 -4.52
C TYR A 161 -15.75 13.01 -3.57
N GLY A 162 -15.41 13.53 -2.38
CA GLY A 162 -14.68 12.78 -1.36
C GLY A 162 -13.16 12.86 -1.45
N LEU A 163 -12.61 13.61 -2.41
CA LEU A 163 -11.16 13.75 -2.62
C LEU A 163 -10.56 14.98 -1.94
N THR A 164 -11.40 15.84 -1.36
CA THR A 164 -10.98 16.97 -0.52
C THR A 164 -11.96 17.17 0.63
N ARG A 165 -11.54 17.88 1.68
CA ARG A 165 -12.48 18.35 2.72
C ARG A 165 -12.33 19.84 2.95
N ALA A 166 -13.44 20.51 3.22
CA ALA A 166 -13.49 21.94 3.52
C ALA A 166 -14.10 22.20 4.90
N CYS A 167 -13.45 23.07 5.67
CA CYS A 167 -13.92 23.48 6.99
C CYS A 167 -15.14 24.41 6.86
N THR A 168 -16.19 24.14 7.65
CA THR A 168 -17.40 24.98 7.70
C THR A 168 -17.13 26.35 8.33
N GLY A 169 -16.25 26.42 9.33
CA GLY A 169 -15.89 27.63 10.07
C GLY A 169 -14.84 28.49 9.36
N CYS A 170 -13.59 28.02 9.27
CA CYS A 170 -12.46 28.83 8.78
C CYS A 170 -12.14 28.66 7.28
N LYS A 171 -12.94 27.87 6.53
CA LYS A 171 -12.75 27.59 5.11
C LYS A 171 -11.41 26.92 4.72
N ASN A 172 -10.64 26.45 5.70
CA ASN A 172 -9.44 25.65 5.47
C ASN A 172 -9.79 24.41 4.64
N ARG A 173 -8.97 24.12 3.63
CA ARG A 173 -9.10 22.93 2.78
C ARG A 173 -7.94 21.99 3.06
N ILE A 174 -8.25 20.69 3.11
CA ILE A 174 -7.26 19.63 3.26
C ILE A 174 -7.44 18.58 2.17
N TYR A 175 -6.33 17.90 1.88
CA TYR A 175 -6.22 16.85 0.88
C TYR A 175 -5.80 15.54 1.59
N PRO A 176 -6.07 14.36 0.99
CA PRO A 176 -5.52 13.10 1.48
C PRO A 176 -4.00 13.22 1.62
N PRO A 177 -3.43 12.93 2.80
CA PRO A 177 -1.99 12.96 2.99
C PRO A 177 -1.34 11.78 2.27
N VAL A 178 -0.04 11.91 2.04
CA VAL A 178 0.84 10.79 1.71
C VAL A 178 1.98 10.84 2.74
N VAL A 179 2.20 9.74 3.44
CA VAL A 179 3.25 9.62 4.45
C VAL A 179 4.45 8.93 3.82
N PRO A 180 5.56 9.65 3.57
CA PRO A 180 6.75 9.05 2.98
C PRO A 180 7.44 8.12 3.99
N ALA A 181 7.79 6.94 3.52
CA ALA A 181 8.58 5.94 4.25
C ALA A 181 9.61 5.33 3.31
N MET A 182 10.72 4.87 3.87
CA MET A 182 11.75 4.17 3.11
C MET A 182 11.76 2.69 3.46
N ILE A 183 12.19 1.86 2.51
CA ILE A 183 12.49 0.45 2.73
C ILE A 183 13.80 0.10 2.03
N VAL A 184 14.72 -0.56 2.75
CA VAL A 184 16.10 -0.74 2.28
C VAL A 184 16.63 -2.15 2.52
N ALA A 185 17.12 -2.79 1.46
CA ALA A 185 17.94 -4.00 1.57
C ALA A 185 19.42 -3.59 1.75
N VAL A 186 19.96 -3.77 2.96
CA VAL A 186 21.36 -3.44 3.28
C VAL A 186 22.24 -4.65 3.03
N LEU A 187 23.12 -4.57 2.02
CA LEU A 187 24.02 -5.62 1.57
C LEU A 187 25.41 -5.46 2.21
N ASP A 188 26.14 -6.55 2.39
CA ASP A 188 27.53 -6.51 2.86
C ASP A 188 28.58 -6.39 1.74
N GLY A 189 28.16 -6.48 0.47
CA GLY A 189 29.07 -6.54 -0.67
C GLY A 189 29.75 -7.89 -0.89
N LYS A 190 29.43 -8.91 -0.09
CA LYS A 190 30.06 -10.24 -0.04
C LYS A 190 29.05 -11.39 -0.08
N GLY A 191 27.76 -11.09 -0.29
CA GLY A 191 26.71 -12.09 -0.48
C GLY A 191 25.77 -12.28 0.70
N SER A 192 25.70 -11.32 1.63
CA SER A 192 24.73 -11.29 2.74
C SER A 192 23.90 -10.00 2.73
N VAL A 193 22.71 -10.08 3.32
CA VAL A 193 21.79 -8.94 3.50
C VAL A 193 21.34 -8.87 4.95
N ILE A 194 21.15 -7.67 5.48
CA ILE A 194 20.54 -7.48 6.79
C ILE A 194 19.05 -7.82 6.70
N MET A 195 18.58 -8.71 7.58
CA MET A 195 17.16 -8.95 7.81
C MET A 195 16.82 -8.81 9.29
N SER A 196 15.70 -8.18 9.58
CA SER A 196 15.20 -7.93 10.93
C SER A 196 13.87 -8.64 11.18
N GLN A 197 13.57 -8.82 12.48
CA GLN A 197 12.28 -9.29 12.96
C GLN A 197 11.71 -8.22 13.91
N ARG A 198 10.52 -7.69 13.58
CA ARG A 198 9.78 -6.71 14.42
C ARG A 198 9.34 -7.35 15.74
N LEU A 199 9.13 -6.53 16.79
CA LEU A 199 8.66 -7.00 18.12
C LEU A 199 7.35 -7.81 18.08
N ARG A 200 6.44 -7.47 17.17
CA ARG A 200 5.19 -8.21 16.93
C ARG A 200 5.17 -8.71 15.48
N PRO A 201 5.95 -9.75 15.16
CA PRO A 201 6.09 -10.17 13.78
C PRO A 201 4.79 -10.81 13.31
N HIS A 202 4.39 -10.49 12.08
CA HIS A 202 3.44 -11.33 11.37
C HIS A 202 4.02 -12.76 11.28
N LYS A 203 3.12 -13.74 11.29
CA LYS A 203 3.47 -15.14 11.17
C LYS A 203 2.88 -15.70 9.89
N ASP A 204 3.58 -16.63 9.27
CA ASP A 204 3.01 -17.41 8.17
C ASP A 204 1.93 -18.39 8.69
N ALA A 205 1.30 -19.12 7.76
CA ALA A 205 0.27 -20.11 8.10
C ALA A 205 0.77 -21.27 9.00
N ARG A 206 2.10 -21.46 9.11
CA ARG A 206 2.74 -22.48 9.95
C ARG A 206 3.24 -21.90 11.28
N GLY A 207 2.97 -20.62 11.55
CA GLY A 207 3.36 -19.94 12.79
C GLY A 207 4.80 -19.44 12.81
N LYS A 208 5.53 -19.48 11.69
CA LYS A 208 6.91 -18.99 11.63
C LYS A 208 6.92 -17.46 11.63
N PRO A 209 7.75 -16.80 12.45
CA PRO A 209 7.87 -15.35 12.42
C PRO A 209 8.42 -14.88 11.08
N MET A 210 7.90 -13.75 10.60
CA MET A 210 8.40 -13.13 9.38
C MET A 210 9.66 -12.31 9.67
N ARG A 211 10.67 -12.46 8.81
CA ARG A 211 11.79 -11.53 8.68
C ARG A 211 11.62 -10.67 7.43
N THR A 212 12.05 -9.42 7.52
CA THR A 212 11.99 -8.44 6.44
C THR A 212 13.29 -7.64 6.39
N VAL A 213 13.44 -6.81 5.36
CA VAL A 213 14.48 -5.76 5.33
C VAL A 213 14.04 -4.55 6.18
N LEU A 214 14.95 -3.61 6.42
CA LEU A 214 14.71 -2.45 7.28
C LEU A 214 13.79 -1.43 6.60
N SER A 215 13.01 -0.70 7.39
CA SER A 215 12.10 0.34 6.91
C SER A 215 11.78 1.35 7.99
N GLY A 216 11.59 2.61 7.62
CA GLY A 216 11.24 3.66 8.58
C GLY A 216 10.63 4.90 7.94
N PHE A 217 10.06 5.76 8.76
CA PHE A 217 9.39 6.98 8.31
C PHE A 217 10.40 8.11 8.12
N VAL A 218 10.14 8.96 7.12
CA VAL A 218 10.92 10.19 6.93
C VAL A 218 10.59 11.18 8.05
N ALA A 219 11.59 11.64 8.78
CA ALA A 219 11.39 12.69 9.77
C ALA A 219 11.27 14.07 9.11
N GLN A 220 10.66 15.03 9.83
CA GLN A 220 10.52 16.39 9.30
C GLN A 220 11.90 17.03 9.06
N GLY A 221 12.15 17.46 7.83
CA GLY A 221 13.39 18.11 7.44
C GLY A 221 14.46 17.16 6.89
N GLU A 222 14.21 15.85 6.87
CA GLU A 222 15.13 14.88 6.26
C GLU A 222 14.86 14.69 4.77
N SER A 223 15.93 14.48 4.00
CA SER A 223 15.86 13.81 2.72
C SER A 223 15.61 12.31 2.90
N MET A 224 15.22 11.63 1.82
CA MET A 224 15.01 10.18 1.86
C MET A 224 16.32 9.43 2.08
N GLU A 225 17.41 9.93 1.51
CA GLU A 225 18.76 9.41 1.68
C GLU A 225 19.22 9.50 3.15
N GLU A 226 18.99 10.64 3.81
CA GLU A 226 19.28 10.82 5.24
C GLU A 226 18.43 9.89 6.11
N THR A 227 17.15 9.73 5.78
CA THR A 227 16.25 8.79 6.46
C THR A 227 16.81 7.38 6.39
N VAL A 228 17.28 6.93 5.21
CA VAL A 228 17.90 5.61 5.06
C VAL A 228 19.12 5.46 5.96
N VAL A 229 20.01 6.44 5.96
CA VAL A 229 21.23 6.40 6.78
C VAL A 229 20.91 6.37 8.28
N ARG A 230 19.94 7.18 8.72
CA ARG A 230 19.52 7.24 10.12
C ARG A 230 18.91 5.92 10.58
N GLU A 231 17.88 5.43 9.90
CA GLU A 231 17.15 4.21 10.27
C GLU A 231 18.06 2.98 10.29
N VAL A 232 18.99 2.85 9.32
CA VAL A 232 19.95 1.74 9.32
C VAL A 232 20.87 1.81 10.54
N LEU A 233 21.32 3.02 10.90
CA LEU A 233 22.17 3.22 12.07
C LEU A 233 21.42 2.98 13.37
N GLU A 234 20.19 3.48 13.50
CA GLU A 234 19.34 3.32 14.69
C GLU A 234 18.96 1.85 14.91
N GLU A 235 18.39 1.19 13.89
CA GLU A 235 17.86 -0.19 14.04
C GLU A 235 18.98 -1.25 14.18
N THR A 236 20.21 -0.98 13.72
CA THR A 236 21.25 -2.02 13.59
C THR A 236 22.67 -1.64 14.06
N GLY A 237 22.96 -0.35 14.21
CA GLY A 237 24.30 0.18 14.44
C GLY A 237 25.19 0.23 13.18
N ALA A 238 24.73 -0.25 12.01
CA ALA A 238 25.52 -0.28 10.79
C ALA A 238 25.58 1.10 10.10
N ARG A 239 26.71 1.39 9.45
CA ARG A 239 26.87 2.53 8.54
C ARG A 239 26.85 2.05 7.10
N VAL A 240 26.28 2.86 6.21
CA VAL A 240 26.19 2.57 4.77
C VAL A 240 27.14 3.46 3.98
N THR A 241 27.82 2.88 2.99
CA THR A 241 28.81 3.54 2.12
C THR A 241 28.25 3.97 0.78
N SER A 242 27.15 3.35 0.36
CA SER A 242 26.46 3.67 -0.88
C SER A 242 25.00 3.32 -0.77
N LEU A 243 24.19 4.05 -1.54
CA LEU A 243 22.74 3.95 -1.56
C LEU A 243 22.24 4.04 -2.99
N ARG A 244 21.20 3.29 -3.32
CA ARG A 244 20.56 3.31 -4.63
C ARG A 244 19.05 3.21 -4.52
N TYR A 245 18.36 4.23 -5.01
CA TYR A 245 16.94 4.18 -5.27
C TYR A 245 16.63 3.23 -6.43
N VAL A 246 15.64 2.36 -6.26
CA VAL A 246 15.24 1.37 -7.29
C VAL A 246 13.77 1.43 -7.69
N GLY A 247 12.95 2.19 -6.97
CA GLY A 247 11.54 2.39 -7.28
C GLY A 247 10.73 2.72 -6.03
N SER A 248 9.41 2.73 -6.15
CA SER A 248 8.50 3.04 -5.06
C SER A 248 7.25 2.16 -5.11
N GLN A 249 6.69 1.88 -3.94
CA GLN A 249 5.45 1.14 -3.75
C GLN A 249 4.47 1.98 -2.90
N PRO A 250 3.27 2.32 -3.41
CA PRO A 250 2.18 2.77 -2.55
C PRO A 250 1.80 1.66 -1.56
N TRP A 251 1.54 1.99 -0.30
CA TRP A 251 1.24 0.99 0.72
C TRP A 251 -0.01 1.39 1.54
N PRO A 252 -1.02 0.51 1.67
CA PRO A 252 -2.37 0.86 2.14
C PRO A 252 -2.53 1.01 3.66
N THR A 253 -1.46 1.36 4.41
CA THR A 253 -1.53 1.50 5.87
C THR A 253 -1.13 2.89 6.37
N PRO A 254 -2.05 3.85 6.47
CA PRO A 254 -3.24 3.99 5.63
C PRO A 254 -2.97 4.78 4.35
N TYR A 255 -1.83 5.48 4.23
CA TYR A 255 -1.51 6.34 3.08
C TYR A 255 0.01 6.49 2.89
N GLU A 256 0.73 5.37 2.99
CA GLU A 256 2.19 5.35 2.90
C GLU A 256 2.66 5.33 1.44
N LEU A 257 3.78 6.00 1.17
CA LEU A 257 4.57 5.81 -0.05
C LEU A 257 5.94 5.27 0.35
N MET A 258 6.14 3.98 0.12
CA MET A 258 7.42 3.31 0.33
C MET A 258 8.36 3.63 -0.83
N THR A 259 9.47 4.31 -0.57
CA THR A 259 10.59 4.41 -1.51
C THR A 259 11.60 3.33 -1.23
N CYS A 260 11.99 2.60 -2.28
CA CYS A 260 12.71 1.34 -2.16
C CYS A 260 14.19 1.52 -2.54
N TYR A 261 15.08 0.98 -1.71
CA TYR A 261 16.52 1.15 -1.83
C TYR A 261 17.29 -0.17 -1.69
N TYR A 262 18.47 -0.21 -2.32
CA TYR A 262 19.58 -1.04 -1.86
C TYR A 262 20.66 -0.14 -1.26
N ALA A 263 21.28 -0.59 -0.18
CA ALA A 263 22.43 0.05 0.42
C ALA A 263 23.57 -0.95 0.62
N VAL A 264 24.80 -0.48 0.77
CA VAL A 264 25.96 -1.33 1.09
C VAL A 264 26.57 -0.89 2.41
N ALA A 265 26.69 -1.79 3.38
CA ALA A 265 27.29 -1.53 4.69
C ALA A 265 28.82 -1.46 4.64
N GLU A 266 29.42 -0.84 5.67
CA GLU A 266 30.87 -0.81 5.89
C GLU A 266 31.42 -2.17 6.37
N ASP A 267 31.99 -2.96 5.47
CA ASP A 267 32.80 -4.16 5.77
C ASP A 267 32.13 -5.21 6.70
N SER A 268 30.85 -5.53 6.48
CA SER A 268 30.13 -6.56 7.26
C SER A 268 30.23 -6.33 8.78
N PRO A 269 29.83 -5.16 9.31
CA PRO A 269 30.06 -4.81 10.70
C PRO A 269 29.26 -5.71 11.64
N ASN A 270 29.67 -5.75 12.91
CA ASN A 270 28.81 -6.28 13.96
C ASN A 270 27.54 -5.44 14.05
N ILE A 271 26.39 -6.11 14.08
CA ILE A 271 25.07 -5.47 14.15
C ILE A 271 24.38 -5.86 15.45
N THR A 272 23.62 -4.92 16.01
CA THR A 272 22.81 -5.13 17.23
C THR A 272 21.44 -4.55 16.99
N ALA A 273 20.39 -5.33 17.29
CA ALA A 273 19.02 -4.87 17.12
C ALA A 273 18.71 -3.78 18.15
N ASP A 274 18.03 -2.71 17.72
CA ASP A 274 17.33 -1.83 18.65
C ASP A 274 16.20 -2.62 19.33
N ALA A 275 16.31 -2.78 20.65
CA ALA A 275 15.38 -3.58 21.44
C ALA A 275 13.99 -2.94 21.56
N ASP A 276 13.86 -1.63 21.31
CA ASP A 276 12.57 -0.93 21.35
C ASP A 276 11.73 -1.17 20.08
N GLU A 277 12.36 -1.64 18.99
CA GLU A 277 11.70 -1.83 17.69
C GLU A 277 11.78 -3.26 17.14
N LEU A 278 12.90 -3.94 17.39
CA LEU A 278 13.25 -5.21 16.78
C LEU A 278 13.56 -6.28 17.84
N THR A 279 13.07 -7.50 17.60
CA THR A 279 13.47 -8.67 18.40
C THR A 279 14.85 -9.17 18.02
N SER A 280 15.24 -9.05 16.74
CA SER A 280 16.55 -9.48 16.27
C SER A 280 16.89 -8.90 14.90
N VAL A 281 18.18 -8.83 14.60
CA VAL A 281 18.74 -8.47 13.30
C VAL A 281 19.87 -9.43 12.95
N HIS A 282 19.95 -9.87 11.70
CA HIS A 282 20.92 -10.87 11.24
C HIS A 282 21.52 -10.49 9.89
N TRP A 283 22.81 -10.76 9.71
CA TRP A 283 23.39 -10.91 8.39
C TRP A 283 22.96 -12.27 7.84
N VAL A 284 22.10 -12.25 6.81
CA VAL A 284 21.54 -13.46 6.20
C VAL A 284 22.21 -13.73 4.85
N PRO A 285 22.88 -14.87 4.67
CA PRO A 285 23.49 -15.23 3.39
C PRO A 285 22.46 -15.36 2.26
N LYS A 286 22.86 -15.02 1.03
CA LYS A 286 22.01 -15.11 -0.17
C LYS A 286 21.35 -16.47 -0.36
N ALA A 287 22.07 -17.56 -0.05
CA ALA A 287 21.54 -18.91 -0.15
C ALA A 287 20.39 -19.17 0.84
N GLU A 288 20.48 -18.64 2.06
CA GLU A 288 19.44 -18.75 3.08
C GLU A 288 18.21 -17.91 2.70
N VAL A 289 18.42 -16.71 2.16
CA VAL A 289 17.34 -15.88 1.60
C VAL A 289 16.58 -16.62 0.49
N ARG A 290 17.28 -17.31 -0.42
CA ARG A 290 16.63 -18.15 -1.46
C ARG A 290 15.77 -19.26 -0.85
N GLN A 291 16.27 -19.94 0.18
CA GLN A 291 15.49 -20.98 0.88
C GLN A 291 14.24 -20.38 1.54
N ALA A 292 14.36 -19.21 2.17
CA ALA A 292 13.24 -18.54 2.81
C ALA A 292 12.19 -18.05 1.80
N LEU A 293 12.62 -17.48 0.66
CA LEU A 293 11.75 -17.11 -0.48
C LEU A 293 11.01 -18.32 -1.06
N ALA A 294 11.65 -19.50 -1.08
CA ALA A 294 11.02 -20.76 -1.49
C ALA A 294 10.10 -21.37 -0.41
N GLY A 295 9.95 -20.74 0.75
CA GLY A 295 9.17 -21.25 1.89
C GLY A 295 9.81 -22.44 2.61
N GLN A 296 11.09 -22.71 2.36
CA GLN A 296 11.82 -23.90 2.81
C GLN A 296 12.69 -23.64 4.05
N HIS A 297 12.87 -22.39 4.48
CA HIS A 297 13.65 -22.09 5.68
C HIS A 297 12.96 -22.66 6.95
N PRO A 298 13.69 -23.35 7.85
CA PRO A 298 13.09 -23.98 9.03
C PRO A 298 12.55 -22.96 10.05
N ASP A 299 13.30 -21.88 10.32
CA ASP A 299 13.02 -21.04 11.50
C ASP A 299 12.16 -19.80 11.24
N TYR A 300 12.17 -19.26 10.03
CA TYR A 300 11.46 -18.03 9.70
C TYR A 300 10.80 -18.12 8.30
N ALA A 301 9.91 -17.17 8.04
CA ALA A 301 9.36 -16.91 6.72
C ALA A 301 9.75 -15.50 6.26
N VAL A 302 9.69 -15.26 4.95
CA VAL A 302 9.77 -13.89 4.42
C VAL A 302 8.37 -13.31 4.25
N VAL A 303 8.30 -11.99 4.17
CA VAL A 303 7.07 -11.28 3.86
C VAL A 303 6.53 -11.66 2.46
N PRO A 304 5.20 -11.53 2.24
CA PRO A 304 4.55 -11.94 0.98
C PRO A 304 5.09 -11.25 -0.28
N ASP A 305 4.83 -11.85 -1.44
CA ASP A 305 5.33 -11.43 -2.76
C ASP A 305 4.83 -10.07 -3.25
N PHE A 306 3.69 -9.61 -2.76
CA PHE A 306 3.17 -8.28 -3.05
C PHE A 306 3.87 -7.15 -2.26
N THR A 307 4.87 -7.45 -1.41
CA THR A 307 5.62 -6.46 -0.63
C THR A 307 6.91 -6.00 -1.31
N ALA A 308 7.30 -4.74 -1.10
CA ALA A 308 8.57 -4.20 -1.59
C ALA A 308 9.79 -4.96 -1.06
N ALA A 309 9.77 -5.36 0.21
CA ALA A 309 10.80 -6.19 0.82
C ALA A 309 10.99 -7.51 0.08
N HIS A 310 9.91 -8.21 -0.28
CA HIS A 310 10.00 -9.44 -1.07
C HIS A 310 10.62 -9.18 -2.44
N VAL A 311 10.21 -8.10 -3.12
CA VAL A 311 10.81 -7.72 -4.42
C VAL A 311 12.31 -7.48 -4.28
N LEU A 312 12.75 -6.70 -3.29
CA LEU A 312 14.17 -6.43 -3.05
C LEU A 312 14.95 -7.72 -2.77
N LEU A 313 14.48 -8.55 -1.84
CA LEU A 313 15.12 -9.81 -1.50
C LEU A 313 15.17 -10.76 -2.71
N SER A 314 14.08 -10.90 -3.45
CA SER A 314 13.96 -11.78 -4.61
C SER A 314 14.87 -11.36 -5.76
N LYS A 315 14.92 -10.05 -6.08
CA LYS A 315 15.75 -9.53 -7.18
C LYS A 315 17.24 -9.70 -6.89
N TRP A 316 17.68 -9.43 -5.67
CA TRP A 316 19.06 -9.68 -5.26
C TRP A 316 19.38 -11.18 -5.16
N ALA A 317 18.50 -11.97 -4.55
CA ALA A 317 18.69 -13.41 -4.42
C ALA A 317 18.75 -14.11 -5.77
N ASN A 318 17.98 -13.69 -6.77
CA ASN A 318 18.00 -14.27 -8.11
C ASN A 318 19.11 -13.74 -9.01
N GLY A 319 19.95 -12.81 -8.51
CA GLY A 319 21.06 -12.23 -9.26
C GLY A 319 20.65 -11.22 -10.33
N GLU A 320 19.40 -10.73 -10.29
CA GLU A 320 18.96 -9.57 -11.09
C GLU A 320 19.51 -8.26 -10.52
N VAL A 321 19.95 -8.28 -9.25
CA VAL A 321 20.69 -7.22 -8.58
C VAL A 321 21.95 -7.84 -7.93
N ASP A 322 23.11 -7.22 -8.12
CA ASP A 322 24.38 -7.69 -7.57
C ASP A 322 24.57 -7.36 -6.08
N ASP A 323 25.68 -7.80 -5.49
CA ASP A 323 26.00 -7.57 -4.07
C ASP A 323 26.32 -6.10 -3.73
N ARG A 324 26.35 -5.21 -4.74
CA ARG A 324 26.51 -3.76 -4.60
C ARG A 324 25.21 -3.01 -4.90
N GLY A 325 24.08 -3.72 -5.03
CA GLY A 325 22.78 -3.14 -5.30
C GLY A 325 22.58 -2.69 -6.75
N GLN A 326 23.46 -3.06 -7.67
CA GLN A 326 23.36 -2.70 -9.09
C GLN A 326 22.50 -3.71 -9.85
N PRO A 327 21.55 -3.27 -10.70
CA PRO A 327 20.90 -4.17 -11.63
C PRO A 327 21.93 -4.85 -12.54
N THR A 328 21.89 -6.16 -12.63
CA THR A 328 22.71 -6.90 -13.59
C THR A 328 22.05 -6.78 -14.96
N ARG A 329 22.82 -6.44 -16.00
CA ARG A 329 22.28 -6.47 -17.36
C ARG A 329 21.99 -7.93 -17.70
N LYS A 330 20.75 -8.23 -18.09
CA LYS A 330 20.47 -9.48 -18.81
C LYS A 330 21.17 -9.36 -20.17
N GLU A 331 22.17 -10.21 -20.40
CA GLU A 331 22.64 -10.51 -21.76
C GLU A 331 21.53 -11.17 -22.57
#